data_AF-H1VBN4-F1
#
_entry.id   AF-H1VBN4-F1
#
_cell.length_a   1.000
_cell.length_b   1.000
_cell.length_c   1.000
_cell.angle_alpha   90.00
_cell.angle_beta   90.00
_cell.angle_gamma   90.00
#
_symmetry.space_group_name_H-M   'P 1'
#
loop_
_entity.id
_entity.type
_entity.pdbx_description
1 polymer ?
#
loop_
_entity_poly.entity_id
_entity_poly.type
_entity_poly.pdbx_seq_one_letter_code
_entity_poly.pdbx_strand_id
1 'polypeptide(L)'
;MASSEPPPRPPFSSLPLDPDGPPGNAWGLYGKDDRLGALNLLTPAVVAAAAASEIRTGERVSLDWSLDNPSQPSFDRAPFHSRLVNRAHPSGEGRTVNDDVLHFNTQCSSQWDGFRHYGEHLVP
;
A
#
# COMPACT_ATOMS: atom_id res chain seq x y z
N MET A 1 -11.72 4.82 -21.29
CA MET A 1 -11.36 3.43 -20.98
C MET A 1 -12.57 2.80 -20.30
N ALA A 2 -12.95 1.58 -20.67
CA ALA A 2 -14.24 1.00 -20.33
C ALA A 2 -14.47 1.00 -18.81
N SER A 3 -15.34 1.92 -18.39
CA SER A 3 -15.93 2.02 -17.07
C SER A 3 -17.02 0.96 -16.99
N SER A 4 -16.65 -0.29 -16.71
CA SER A 4 -17.61 -1.20 -16.09
C SER A 4 -17.38 -1.13 -14.60
N GLU A 5 -18.40 -0.68 -13.87
CA GLU A 5 -18.46 -0.83 -12.42
C GLU A 5 -18.14 -2.30 -12.07
N PRO A 6 -17.26 -2.57 -11.09
CA PRO A 6 -16.92 -3.94 -10.73
C PRO A 6 -18.18 -4.68 -10.32
N PRO A 7 -18.27 -6.01 -10.59
CA PRO A 7 -19.43 -6.79 -10.20
C PRO A 7 -19.69 -6.66 -8.69
N PRO A 8 -20.96 -6.64 -8.26
CA PRO A 8 -21.28 -6.60 -6.84
C PRO A 8 -20.63 -7.78 -6.14
N ARG A 9 -20.05 -7.52 -4.95
CA ARG A 9 -19.36 -8.57 -4.19
C ARG A 9 -20.39 -9.61 -3.73
N PRO A 10 -20.27 -10.88 -4.14
CA PRO A 10 -21.22 -11.91 -3.74
C PRO A 10 -21.03 -12.23 -2.24
N PRO A 11 -22.04 -12.88 -1.61
CA PRO A 11 -21.85 -13.45 -0.29
C PRO A 11 -20.71 -14.47 -0.32
N PHE A 12 -20.06 -14.69 0.83
CA PHE A 12 -18.91 -15.59 0.96
C PHE A 12 -19.19 -17.00 0.40
N SER A 13 -20.40 -17.52 0.63
CA SER A 13 -20.88 -18.82 0.13
C SER A 13 -20.97 -18.94 -1.39
N SER A 14 -20.82 -17.83 -2.12
CA SER A 14 -20.97 -17.74 -3.57
C SER A 14 -19.76 -17.10 -4.24
N LEU A 15 -18.61 -17.08 -3.55
CA LEU A 15 -17.34 -16.70 -4.17
C LEU A 15 -16.96 -17.71 -5.27
N PRO A 16 -16.27 -17.26 -6.34
CA PRO A 16 -15.75 -18.16 -7.37
C PRO A 16 -14.52 -18.89 -6.85
N LEU A 17 -14.75 -19.83 -5.91
CA LEU A 17 -13.68 -20.65 -5.36
C LEU A 17 -13.12 -21.52 -6.50
N ASP A 18 -11.82 -21.40 -6.75
CA ASP A 18 -11.10 -22.40 -7.52
C ASP A 18 -10.90 -23.64 -6.62
N PRO A 19 -11.47 -24.82 -6.96
CA PRO A 19 -11.32 -26.02 -6.15
C PRO A 19 -9.89 -26.57 -6.12
N ASP A 20 -9.08 -26.23 -7.14
CA ASP A 20 -7.67 -26.60 -7.23
C ASP A 20 -6.77 -25.52 -6.58
N GLY A 21 -7.35 -24.38 -6.21
CA GLY A 21 -6.68 -23.29 -5.51
C GLY A 21 -6.68 -23.46 -3.98
N PRO A 22 -6.07 -22.50 -3.25
CA PRO A 22 -6.00 -22.58 -1.80
C PRO A 22 -7.40 -22.36 -1.18
N PRO A 23 -7.68 -22.93 0.01
CA PRO A 23 -8.96 -22.79 0.67
C PRO A 23 -9.37 -21.32 0.84
N GLY A 24 -10.60 -20.98 0.43
CA GLY A 24 -11.15 -19.63 0.56
C GLY A 24 -10.62 -18.60 -0.44
N ASN A 25 -9.97 -19.04 -1.54
CA ASN A 25 -9.58 -18.13 -2.62
C ASN A 25 -10.81 -17.42 -3.25
N ALA A 26 -10.60 -16.25 -3.83
CA ALA A 26 -11.62 -15.52 -4.58
C ALA A 26 -11.15 -15.22 -6.01
N TRP A 27 -10.39 -16.14 -6.59
CA TRP A 27 -9.76 -15.94 -7.88
C TRP A 27 -10.80 -15.83 -8.99
N GLY A 28 -10.57 -14.93 -9.94
CA GLY A 28 -11.52 -14.66 -11.03
C GLY A 28 -12.74 -13.81 -10.66
N LEU A 29 -12.93 -13.42 -9.38
CA LEU A 29 -14.05 -12.56 -8.96
C LEU A 29 -14.15 -11.26 -9.76
N TYR A 30 -13.01 -10.62 -10.05
CA TYR A 30 -12.92 -9.40 -10.83
C TYR A 30 -12.37 -9.65 -12.25
N GLY A 31 -12.42 -10.90 -12.72
CA GLY A 31 -11.85 -11.33 -13.99
C GLY A 31 -10.53 -12.08 -13.84
N LYS A 32 -10.23 -12.93 -14.83
CA LYS A 32 -9.08 -13.85 -14.82
C LYS A 32 -7.71 -13.16 -14.79
N ASP A 33 -7.64 -11.93 -15.30
CA ASP A 33 -6.40 -11.15 -15.41
C ASP A 33 -6.30 -10.06 -14.32
N ASP A 34 -7.23 -10.06 -13.34
CA ASP A 34 -7.24 -9.08 -12.26
C ASP A 34 -5.97 -9.15 -11.40
N ARG A 35 -5.51 -7.97 -10.98
CA ARG A 35 -4.33 -7.78 -10.11
C ARG A 35 -4.61 -6.84 -8.95
N LEU A 36 -5.85 -6.36 -8.81
CA LEU A 36 -6.25 -5.38 -7.82
C LEU A 36 -7.04 -6.00 -6.67
N GLY A 37 -7.63 -7.18 -6.85
CA GLY A 37 -8.37 -7.88 -5.81
C GLY A 37 -9.43 -6.97 -5.18
N ALA A 38 -9.44 -6.89 -3.85
CA ALA A 38 -10.41 -6.06 -3.12
C ALA A 38 -10.25 -4.54 -3.38
N LEU A 39 -9.14 -4.06 -3.93
CA LEU A 39 -8.99 -2.64 -4.31
C LEU A 39 -9.99 -2.23 -5.40
N ASN A 40 -10.50 -3.20 -6.18
CA ASN A 40 -11.59 -2.94 -7.13
C ASN A 40 -12.82 -2.34 -6.45
N LEU A 41 -13.05 -2.56 -5.15
CA LEU A 41 -14.18 -1.98 -4.41
C LEU A 41 -14.09 -0.45 -4.26
N LEU A 42 -12.91 0.14 -4.44
CA LEU A 42 -12.67 1.58 -4.31
C LEU A 42 -13.00 2.29 -5.63
N THR A 43 -14.28 2.26 -6.03
CA THR A 43 -14.74 2.93 -7.25
C THR A 43 -14.72 4.46 -7.08
N PRO A 44 -14.61 5.25 -8.17
CA PRO A 44 -14.71 6.69 -8.08
C PRO A 44 -16.00 7.18 -7.39
N ALA A 45 -17.12 6.49 -7.60
CA ALA A 45 -18.39 6.82 -6.97
C ALA A 45 -18.36 6.57 -5.45
N VAL A 46 -17.81 5.44 -5.00
CA VAL A 46 -17.67 5.11 -3.56
C VAL A 46 -16.75 6.11 -2.88
N VAL A 47 -15.60 6.41 -3.49
CA VAL A 47 -14.62 7.37 -2.93
C VAL A 47 -15.20 8.78 -2.86
N ALA A 48 -15.88 9.24 -3.91
CA ALA A 48 -16.52 10.56 -3.93
C ALA A 48 -17.65 10.67 -2.90
N ALA A 49 -18.48 9.62 -2.76
CA ALA A 49 -19.54 9.57 -1.77
C ALA A 49 -18.98 9.65 -0.34
N ALA A 50 -17.97 8.84 -0.02
CA ALA A 50 -17.32 8.84 1.30
C ALA A 50 -16.67 10.20 1.60
N ALA A 51 -15.98 10.82 0.64
CA ALA A 51 -15.40 12.14 0.83
C ALA A 51 -16.48 13.20 1.11
N ALA A 52 -17.58 13.20 0.34
CA ALA A 52 -18.69 14.14 0.52
C ALA A 52 -19.48 13.90 1.82
N SER A 53 -19.56 12.66 2.30
CA SER A 53 -20.31 12.31 3.50
C SER A 53 -19.54 12.47 4.80
N GLU A 54 -18.22 12.21 4.80
CA GLU A 54 -17.42 12.13 6.02
C GLU A 54 -16.58 13.40 6.28
N ILE A 55 -16.14 14.12 5.24
CA ILE A 55 -15.33 15.33 5.41
C ILE A 55 -16.25 16.51 5.78
N ARG A 56 -16.40 16.75 7.09
CA ARG A 56 -17.28 17.82 7.62
C ARG A 56 -16.53 19.01 8.22
N THR A 57 -15.45 18.77 8.95
CA THR A 57 -14.71 19.81 9.72
C THR A 57 -13.40 20.22 9.05
N GLY A 58 -12.84 19.38 8.19
CA GLY A 58 -11.51 19.58 7.60
C GLY A 58 -10.34 19.25 8.53
N GLU A 59 -10.62 18.71 9.72
CA GLU A 59 -9.61 18.20 10.64
C GLU A 59 -8.92 16.96 10.06
N ARG A 60 -7.63 16.82 10.36
CA ARG A 60 -6.77 15.76 9.81
C ARG A 60 -5.90 15.20 10.93
N VAL A 61 -5.82 13.88 11.00
CA VAL A 61 -4.95 13.14 11.93
C VAL A 61 -4.06 12.24 11.10
N SER A 62 -2.74 12.31 11.33
CA SER A 62 -1.80 11.38 10.69
C SER A 62 -1.91 10.00 11.35
N LEU A 63 -2.00 8.96 10.54
CA LEU A 63 -1.91 7.56 10.99
C LEU A 63 -0.52 6.98 10.74
N ASP A 64 0.38 7.77 10.16
CA ASP A 64 1.75 7.35 9.89
C ASP A 64 2.58 7.39 11.16
N TRP A 65 3.28 6.29 11.42
CA TRP A 65 4.28 6.19 12.47
C TRP A 65 5.65 6.60 11.90
N SER A 66 6.43 7.37 12.65
CA SER A 66 7.74 7.84 12.19
C SER A 66 8.64 6.67 11.79
N LEU A 67 9.36 6.81 10.68
CA LEU A 67 10.20 5.74 10.11
C LEU A 67 11.33 5.28 11.04
N ASP A 68 11.75 6.14 11.98
CA ASP A 68 12.80 5.91 12.96
C ASP A 68 12.29 5.38 14.32
N ASN A 69 10.98 5.36 14.56
CA ASN A 69 10.41 4.83 15.80
C ASN A 69 10.60 3.30 15.98
N PRO A 70 10.50 2.45 14.94
CA PRO A 70 10.85 1.05 15.03
C PRO A 70 12.37 0.87 15.14
N SER A 71 12.91 1.10 16.35
CA SER A 71 14.34 0.98 16.66
C SER A 71 14.89 -0.44 16.48
N GLN A 72 14.02 -1.45 16.49
CA GLN A 72 14.33 -2.84 16.17
C GLN A 72 13.24 -3.36 15.21
N PRO A 73 13.46 -3.29 13.89
CA PRO A 73 12.49 -3.80 12.92
C PRO A 73 12.26 -5.30 13.07
N SER A 74 10.99 -5.71 12.97
CA SER A 74 10.60 -7.12 13.01
C SER A 74 11.18 -7.93 11.85
N PHE A 75 11.27 -9.26 12.02
CA PHE A 75 11.65 -10.22 10.97
C PHE A 75 13.04 -9.96 10.35
N ASP A 76 14.02 -9.61 11.19
CA ASP A 76 15.41 -9.35 10.80
C ASP A 76 15.56 -8.30 9.67
N ARG A 77 14.59 -7.38 9.56
CA ARG A 77 14.60 -6.33 8.54
C ARG A 77 15.65 -5.27 8.87
N ALA A 78 16.22 -4.69 7.81
CA ALA A 78 17.15 -3.57 7.95
C ALA A 78 16.48 -2.36 8.63
N PRO A 79 17.14 -1.71 9.61
CA PRO A 79 16.62 -0.51 10.25
C PRO A 79 16.61 0.69 9.29
N PHE A 80 15.79 1.67 9.63
CA PHE A 80 15.75 2.95 8.92
C PHE A 80 17.06 3.70 9.11
N HIS A 81 17.59 4.25 8.03
CA HIS A 81 18.73 5.15 8.03
C HIS A 81 18.40 6.40 7.20
N SER A 82 18.67 7.57 7.78
CA SER A 82 18.64 8.85 7.08
C SER A 82 19.99 9.53 7.16
N ARG A 83 20.34 10.26 6.10
CA ARG A 83 21.56 11.07 6.04
C ARG A 83 21.28 12.38 5.32
N LEU A 84 21.50 13.47 6.02
CA LEU A 84 21.49 14.82 5.46
C LEU A 84 22.79 15.08 4.68
N VAL A 85 22.67 15.69 3.50
CA VAL A 85 23.76 16.05 2.61
C VAL A 85 23.68 17.53 2.31
N ASN A 86 24.52 18.32 2.98
CA ASN A 86 24.66 19.73 2.70
C ASN A 86 25.45 19.92 1.38
N ARG A 87 24.91 20.73 0.46
CA ARG A 87 25.51 20.97 -0.86
C ARG A 87 26.42 22.19 -0.81
N ALA A 88 27.63 22.05 -1.35
CA ALA A 88 28.50 23.19 -1.62
C ALA A 88 28.14 23.83 -2.98
N HIS A 89 28.35 25.14 -3.10
CA HIS A 89 28.39 25.82 -4.37
C HIS A 89 29.56 25.26 -5.22
N PRO A 90 29.50 25.27 -6.57
CA PRO A 90 30.63 24.84 -7.41
C PRO A 90 31.95 25.57 -7.15
N SER A 91 31.88 26.78 -6.57
CA SER A 91 33.06 27.54 -6.11
C SER A 91 33.68 27.04 -4.80
N GLY A 92 33.09 26.03 -4.15
CA GLY A 92 33.50 25.52 -2.84
C GLY A 92 32.92 26.28 -1.64
N GLU A 93 32.15 27.35 -1.86
CA GLU A 93 31.45 28.06 -0.80
C GLU A 93 30.25 27.26 -0.27
N GLY A 94 29.96 27.38 1.03
CA GLY A 94 28.78 26.73 1.62
C GLY A 94 27.48 27.27 1.03
N ARG A 95 26.52 26.39 0.74
CA ARG A 95 25.17 26.77 0.30
C ARG A 95 24.16 26.31 1.34
N THR A 96 23.10 27.07 1.54
CA THR A 96 21.95 26.65 2.37
C THR A 96 21.04 25.72 1.58
N VAL A 97 21.58 24.58 1.13
CA VAL A 97 20.84 23.53 0.42
C VAL A 97 21.19 22.20 1.06
N ASN A 98 20.17 21.47 1.48
CA ASN A 98 20.30 20.15 2.05
C ASN A 98 19.49 19.15 1.22
N ASP A 99 20.10 18.03 0.86
CA ASP A 99 19.41 16.86 0.33
C ASP A 99 19.37 15.76 1.40
N ASP A 100 18.37 14.90 1.36
CA ASP A 100 18.27 13.73 2.23
C ASP A 100 18.48 12.45 1.43
N VAL A 101 19.23 11.51 2.01
CA VAL A 101 19.33 10.14 1.53
C VAL A 101 18.70 9.22 2.57
N LEU A 102 17.66 8.50 2.15
CA LEU A 102 16.93 7.56 2.99
C LEU A 102 17.20 6.13 2.52
N HIS A 103 17.47 5.23 3.46
CA HIS A 103 17.54 3.80 3.23
C HIS A 103 16.64 3.09 4.24
N PHE A 104 15.69 2.32 3.74
CA PHE A 104 14.69 1.67 4.58
C PHE A 104 14.11 0.45 3.90
N ASN A 105 13.68 -0.51 4.72
CA ASN A 105 12.85 -1.61 4.26
C ASN A 105 11.40 -1.12 4.11
N THR A 106 10.70 -1.47 3.02
CA THR A 106 9.34 -0.98 2.76
C THR A 106 8.28 -1.54 3.72
N GLN A 107 8.67 -2.46 4.61
CA GLN A 107 7.87 -3.01 5.70
C GLN A 107 8.41 -2.61 7.10
N CYS A 108 9.05 -1.45 7.22
CA CYS A 108 9.69 -1.03 8.49
C CYS A 108 8.80 -0.19 9.40
N SER A 109 7.77 0.50 8.90
CA SER A 109 6.87 1.37 9.68
C SER A 109 5.42 1.24 9.18
N SER A 110 4.54 2.22 9.43
CA SER A 110 3.19 2.28 8.82
C SER A 110 3.29 1.98 7.32
N GLN A 111 2.57 0.95 6.88
CA GLN A 111 2.78 0.31 5.59
C GLN A 111 1.49 -0.28 5.00
N TRP A 112 1.53 -0.53 3.71
CA TRP A 112 0.59 -1.42 3.00
C TRP A 112 1.35 -2.60 2.43
N ASP A 113 0.88 -3.81 2.72
CA ASP A 113 1.39 -5.02 2.10
C ASP A 113 0.60 -5.32 0.82
N GLY A 114 1.25 -5.13 -0.32
CA GLY A 114 0.64 -5.47 -1.61
C GLY A 114 0.45 -6.99 -1.76
N PHE A 115 -0.38 -7.40 -2.73
CA PHE A 115 -0.67 -8.83 -3.01
C PHE A 115 0.56 -9.69 -3.34
N ARG A 116 1.73 -9.08 -3.58
CA ARG A 116 3.00 -9.77 -3.83
C ARG A 116 3.92 -9.83 -2.60
N HIS A 117 3.51 -9.29 -1.46
CA HIS A 117 4.30 -9.31 -0.24
C HIS A 117 4.43 -10.73 0.32
N TYR A 118 3.32 -11.47 0.31
CA TYR A 118 3.27 -12.86 0.69
C TYR A 118 2.26 -13.58 -0.20
N GLY A 119 2.67 -14.70 -0.80
CA GLY A 119 1.82 -15.54 -1.64
C GLY A 119 1.72 -16.94 -1.06
N GLU A 120 0.59 -17.59 -1.29
CA GLU A 120 0.43 -19.00 -0.93
C GLU A 120 1.25 -19.87 -1.91
N HIS A 121 1.98 -20.85 -1.37
CA HIS A 121 2.63 -21.86 -2.20
C HIS A 121 1.60 -22.90 -2.63
N LEU A 122 1.25 -22.92 -3.91
CA LEU A 122 0.53 -24.06 -4.49
C LEU A 122 1.49 -25.26 -4.52
N VAL A 123 1.25 -26.24 -3.66
CA VAL A 123 1.93 -27.54 -3.76
C VAL A 123 1.30 -28.29 -4.94
N PRO A 124 2.09 -28.79 -5.91
CA PRO A 124 1.57 -29.59 -7.02
C PRO A 124 0.94 -30.91 -6.56
#